data_AF-A0A8T6W3A3-F1
#
_entry.id   AF-A0A8T6W3A3-F1
#
_cell.length_a   1.000
_cell.length_b   1.000
_cell.length_c   1.000
_cell.angle_alpha   90.00
_cell.angle_beta   90.00
_cell.angle_gamma   90.00
#
_symmetry.space_group_name_H-M   'P 1'
#
loop_
_entity.id
_entity.type
_entity.pdbx_description
1 polymer ?
#
loop_
_entity_poly.entity_id
_entity_poly.type
_entity_poly.pdbx_seq_one_letter_code
_entity_poly.pdbx_strand_id
1 'polypeptide(L)' 'CEFNPLEYGLGIKQCTACSLAMAVEPDGSVLPCQSYYESLGNILSDGWDTIWDHKLCKG' A
#
# COMPACT_ATOMS: atom_id res chain seq x y z
N CYS A 1 25.58 -1.50 15.52
CA CYS A 1 24.94 -2.82 15.34
C CYS A 1 24.00 -2.67 14.17
N GLU A 2 24.35 -3.22 13.02
CA GLU A 2 23.53 -3.14 11.80
C GLU A 2 22.69 -4.41 11.74
N PHE A 3 21.37 -4.26 11.82
CA PHE A 3 20.47 -5.41 11.76
C PHE A 3 20.49 -5.95 10.34
N ASN A 4 20.99 -7.18 10.14
CA ASN A 4 21.01 -7.85 8.85
C ASN A 4 19.79 -8.79 8.73
N PRO A 5 18.70 -8.37 8.04
CA PRO A 5 17.47 -9.15 7.92
C PRO A 5 17.65 -10.48 7.18
N LEU A 6 18.74 -10.63 6.40
CA LEU A 6 19.06 -11.88 5.71
C LEU A 6 19.42 -13.01 6.68
N GLU A 7 20.06 -12.70 7.81
CA GLU A 7 20.47 -13.71 8.79
C GLU A 7 19.30 -14.31 9.58
N TYR A 8 18.15 -13.64 9.56
CA TYR A 8 16.94 -14.07 10.26
C TYR A 8 15.91 -14.73 9.34
N GLY A 9 16.27 -15.02 8.07
CA GLY A 9 15.34 -15.59 7.08
C GLY A 9 14.21 -14.64 6.66
N LEU A 10 14.25 -13.39 7.14
CA LEU A 10 13.35 -12.29 6.81
C LEU A 10 13.91 -11.58 5.58
N GLY A 11 14.05 -12.26 4.44
CA GLY A 11 14.56 -11.63 3.20
C GLY A 11 13.80 -10.34 2.80
N ILE A 12 14.06 -9.77 1.61
CA ILE A 12 13.48 -8.50 1.11
C ILE A 12 11.93 -8.53 0.92
N LYS A 13 11.21 -9.47 1.55
CA LYS A 13 9.75 -9.58 1.54
C LYS A 13 9.14 -8.67 2.59
N GLN A 14 9.31 -7.36 2.43
CA GLN A 14 8.48 -6.38 3.13
C GLN A 14 7.22 -6.12 2.31
N CYS A 15 6.10 -5.92 3.00
CA CYS A 15 4.87 -5.48 2.36
C CYS A 15 5.11 -4.09 1.75
N THR A 16 4.78 -3.93 0.47
CA THR A 16 4.89 -2.65 -0.24
C THR A 16 3.57 -1.89 -0.30
N ALA A 17 2.49 -2.48 0.24
CA ALA A 17 1.17 -1.88 0.30
C ALA A 17 1.24 -0.53 0.99
N CYS A 18 0.54 0.48 0.45
CA CYS A 18 0.51 1.83 1.03
C CYS A 18 1.88 2.53 1.18
N SER A 19 2.98 1.92 0.71
CA SER A 19 4.34 2.44 0.88
C SER A 19 5.03 2.72 -0.45
N LEU A 20 4.90 1.77 -1.40
CA LEU A 20 5.48 1.87 -2.74
C LEU A 20 4.46 1.60 -3.84
N ALA A 21 3.41 0.85 -3.55
CA ALA A 21 2.39 0.48 -4.52
C ALA A 21 0.98 0.47 -3.92
N MET A 22 0.02 0.75 -4.78
CA MET A 22 -1.43 0.60 -4.57
C MET A 22 -2.01 -0.07 -5.82
N ALA A 23 -3.15 -0.74 -5.68
CA ALA A 23 -3.85 -1.39 -6.79
C ALA A 23 -5.08 -0.59 -7.18
N VAL A 24 -5.34 -0.42 -8.47
CA VAL A 24 -6.55 0.25 -8.97
C VAL A 24 -7.46 -0.80 -9.61
N GLU A 25 -8.71 -0.85 -9.17
CA GLU A 25 -9.75 -1.72 -9.72
C GLU A 25 -10.43 -1.10 -10.94
N PRO A 26 -11.12 -1.90 -11.78
CA PRO A 26 -11.76 -1.39 -13.01
C PRO A 26 -12.81 -0.30 -12.81
N ASP A 27 -13.40 -0.20 -11.62
CA ASP A 27 -14.37 0.83 -11.23
C ASP A 27 -13.71 2.13 -10.71
N GLY A 28 -12.37 2.15 -10.67
CA GLY A 28 -11.57 3.26 -10.17
C GLY A 28 -11.25 3.20 -8.67
N SER A 29 -11.74 2.20 -7.94
CA SER A 29 -11.41 2.02 -6.52
C SER A 29 -9.92 1.74 -6.35
N VAL A 30 -9.27 2.41 -5.39
CA VAL A 30 -7.84 2.25 -5.10
C VAL A 30 -7.69 1.46 -3.80
N LEU A 31 -6.98 0.34 -3.86
CA LEU A 31 -6.70 -0.54 -2.74
C LEU A 31 -5.24 -0.39 -2.26
N PRO A 32 -4.96 -0.63 -0.97
CA PRO A 32 -3.58 -0.70 -0.45
C PRO A 32 -2.72 -1.73 -1.19
N CYS A 33 -3.33 -2.84 -1.59
CA CYS A 33 -2.73 -3.96 -2.29
C CYS A 33 -3.83 -4.76 -3.00
N GLN A 34 -3.48 -5.50 -4.05
CA GLN A 34 -4.39 -6.39 -4.79
C GLN A 34 -5.08 -7.47 -3.94
N SER A 35 -4.59 -7.72 -2.72
CA SER A 35 -5.16 -8.69 -1.78
C SER A 35 -5.84 -8.03 -0.56
N TYR A 36 -6.07 -6.72 -0.58
CA TYR A 36 -6.68 -5.97 0.52
C TYR A 36 -7.94 -5.23 0.03
N TYR A 37 -9.13 -5.79 0.27
CA TYR A 37 -10.41 -5.37 -0.31
C TYR A 37 -11.07 -4.17 0.39
N GLU A 38 -10.28 -3.30 1.00
CA GLU A 38 -10.79 -2.05 1.57
C GLU A 38 -10.27 -0.89 0.73
N SER A 39 -11.18 -0.06 0.23
CA SER A 39 -10.83 1.06 -0.64
C SER A 39 -10.25 2.24 0.15
N LEU A 40 -9.19 2.82 -0.39
CA LEU A 40 -8.56 4.07 0.04
C LEU A 40 -9.22 5.32 -0.57
N GLY A 41 -10.08 5.12 -1.58
CA GLY A 41 -10.70 6.18 -2.37
C GLY A 41 -10.91 5.74 -3.82
N ASN A 42 -11.36 6.65 -4.68
CA ASN A 42 -11.56 6.41 -6.10
C ASN A 42 -10.76 7.39 -6.95
N ILE A 43 -9.91 6.88 -7.85
CA ILE A 43 -8.99 7.70 -8.66
C ILE A 43 -9.69 8.62 -9.66
N LEU A 44 -10.97 8.38 -9.95
CA LEU A 44 -11.77 9.19 -10.87
C LEU A 44 -12.43 10.40 -10.17
N SER A 45 -12.60 10.35 -8.84
CA SER A 45 -13.28 11.40 -8.07
C SER A 45 -12.42 12.07 -7.01
N ASP A 46 -11.46 11.35 -6.44
CA ASP A 46 -10.65 11.81 -5.32
C ASP A 46 -9.26 12.25 -5.78
N GLY A 47 -8.72 13.28 -5.12
CA GLY A 47 -7.35 13.71 -5.36
C GLY A 47 -6.35 12.64 -4.93
N TRP A 48 -5.31 12.43 -5.75
CA TRP A 48 -4.29 11.41 -5.48
C TRP A 48 -3.65 11.53 -4.10
N ASP A 49 -3.32 12.74 -3.65
CA ASP A 49 -2.72 12.96 -2.33
C ASP A 49 -3.64 12.48 -1.19
N THR A 50 -4.96 12.66 -1.33
CA THR A 50 -5.94 12.16 -0.35
C THR A 50 -5.95 10.63 -0.29
N ILE A 51 -5.83 9.96 -1.43
CA ILE A 51 -5.78 8.50 -1.54
C ILE A 51 -4.44 7.98 -1.00
N TRP A 52 -3.33 8.62 -1.36
CA TRP A 52 -1.98 8.21 -0.96
C TRP A 52 -1.73 8.40 0.54
N ASP A 53 -2.18 9.52 1.10
CA ASP A 53 -2.06 9.84 2.52
C ASP A 53 -3.19 9.26 3.39
N HIS A 54 -3.96 8.30 2.86
CA HIS A 54 -5.10 7.71 3.55
C HIS A 54 -4.70 7.13 4.92
N LYS A 55 -5.58 7.24 5.92
CA LYS A 55 -5.28 6.85 7.31
C LYS A 55 -4.90 5.38 7.47
N LEU A 56 -5.47 4.50 6.65
CA LEU A 56 -5.11 3.07 6.62
C LEU A 56 -3.65 2.83 6.20
N CYS A 57 -3.04 3.77 5.50
CA CYS A 57 -1.65 3.73 5.07
C CYS A 57 -0.66 4.34 6.07
N LYS A 58 -1.16 4.96 7.16
CA LYS A 58 -0.35 5.61 8.20
C LYS A 58 -0.43 4.81 9.51
N GLY A 59 0.26 3.67 9.53
CA GLY A 59 0.41 2.78 10.69
C GLY A 59 1.85 2.72 11.20
#